data_AF-A0A7X6U4T2-F1
#
_entry.id   AF-A0A7X6U4T2-F1
#
_cell.length_a   1.000
_cell.length_b   1.000
_cell.length_c   1.000
_cell.angle_alpha   90.00
_cell.angle_beta   90.00
_cell.angle_gamma   90.00
#
_symmetry.space_group_name_H-M   'P 1'
#
loop_
_entity.id
_entity.type
_entity.pdbx_description
1 polymer ?
#
loop_
_entity_poly.entity_id
_entity_poly.type
_entity_poly.pdbx_seq_one_letter_code
_entity_poly.pdbx_strand_id
1 'polypeptide(L)' 'MNTSQKIYSGKTKDLYALPSGNVLLVFKDDVTGTDGVIDPGANTVIGQVEGKGRKSLAMT' A
#
# COMPACT_ATOMS: atom_id res chain seq x y z
N MET A 1 -24.50 -7.16 5.00
CA MET A 1 -23.05 -7.41 4.94
C MET A 1 -22.37 -6.06 5.00
N ASN A 2 -21.55 -5.82 6.01
CA ASN A 2 -20.90 -4.54 6.25
C ASN A 2 -19.60 -4.52 5.45
N THR A 3 -19.70 -4.24 4.15
CA THR A 3 -18.56 -4.30 3.22
C THR A 3 -17.69 -3.04 3.37
N SER A 4 -16.38 -3.23 3.53
CA SER A 4 -15.42 -2.13 3.49
C SER A 4 -15.34 -1.53 2.08
N GLN A 5 -15.29 -0.20 1.97
CA GLN A 5 -15.21 0.51 0.69
C GLN A 5 -13.79 1.05 0.49
N LYS A 6 -13.12 0.72 -0.63
CA LYS A 6 -11.86 1.37 -0.98
C LYS A 6 -12.12 2.85 -1.28
N ILE A 7 -11.45 3.73 -0.54
CA ILE A 7 -11.58 5.19 -0.67
C ILE A 7 -10.37 5.83 -1.36
N TYR A 8 -9.21 5.18 -1.28
CA TYR A 8 -8.01 5.66 -1.96
C TYR A 8 -7.05 4.50 -2.25
N SER A 9 -6.33 4.60 -3.37
CA SER A 9 -5.29 3.67 -3.77
C SER A 9 -4.00 4.46 -3.96
N GLY A 10 -3.07 4.34 -3.02
CA GLY A 10 -1.76 4.97 -3.11
C GLY A 10 -0.73 4.07 -3.81
N LYS A 11 0.52 4.50 -3.87
CA LYS A 11 1.62 3.71 -4.48
C LYS A 11 1.89 2.43 -3.69
N THR A 12 2.01 2.54 -2.36
CA THR A 12 2.41 1.42 -1.49
C THR A 12 1.36 1.03 -0.45
N LYS A 13 0.23 1.75 -0.40
CA LYS A 13 -0.85 1.50 0.55
C LYS A 13 -2.21 1.81 -0.06
N ASP A 14 -3.21 1.03 0.30
CA ASP A 14 -4.61 1.30 0.00
C ASP A 14 -5.35 1.69 1.28
N LEU A 15 -6.33 2.58 1.16
CA LEU A 15 -7.20 2.98 2.26
C LEU A 15 -8.62 2.50 1.98
N TYR A 16 -9.23 1.90 3.01
CA TYR A 16 -10.63 1.48 2.99
C TYR A 16 -11.38 2.14 4.15
N ALA A 17 -12.55 2.70 3.86
CA ALA A 17 -13.50 3.09 4.89
C ALA A 17 -14.21 1.85 5.43
N LEU A 18 -14.22 1.72 6.75
CA LEU A 18 -14.95 0.66 7.45
C LEU A 18 -16.32 1.17 7.93
N PRO A 19 -17.33 0.31 7.99
CA PRO A 19 -18.66 0.69 8.48
C PRO A 19 -18.69 1.19 9.93
N SER A 20 -17.65 0.92 10.71
CA SER A 20 -17.49 1.43 12.07
C SER A 20 -17.06 2.90 12.13
N GLY A 21 -16.81 3.55 10.99
CA GLY A 21 -16.23 4.90 10.91
C GLY A 21 -14.69 4.92 10.95
N ASN A 22 -14.05 3.75 11.15
CA ASN A 22 -12.59 3.63 11.11
C ASN A 22 -12.07 3.51 9.67
N VAL A 23 -10.76 3.71 9.50
CA VAL A 23 -10.06 3.49 8.23
C VAL A 23 -9.13 2.28 8.36
N LEU A 24 -9.18 1.38 7.39
CA LEU A 24 -8.23 0.30 7.21
C LEU A 24 -7.14 0.72 6.22
N LEU A 25 -5.89 0.68 6.67
CA LEU A 25 -4.70 0.93 5.87
C LEU A 25 -4.06 -0.40 5.46
N VAL A 26 -4.08 -0.74 4.17
CA VAL A 26 -3.54 -1.99 3.65
C VAL A 26 -2.19 -1.72 2.99
N PHE A 27 -1.12 -2.32 3.50
CA PHE A 27 0.22 -2.21 2.92
C PHE A 27 0.36 -3.16 1.73
N LYS A 28 0.86 -2.63 0.61
CA LYS A 28 1.08 -3.37 -0.64
C LYS A 28 2.52 -3.81 -0.78
N ASP A 29 2.70 -4.83 -1.61
CA ASP A 29 3.99 -5.37 -2.05
C ASP A 29 4.63 -4.53 -3.18
N ASP A 30 3.90 -3.52 -3.67
CA ASP A 30 4.39 -2.54 -4.64
C ASP A 30 5.65 -1.83 -4.13
N VAL A 31 6.66 -1.77 -5.00
CA VAL A 31 7.89 -1.00 -4.81
C VAL A 31 7.95 0.15 -5.80
N THR A 32 8.44 1.29 -5.33
CA THR A 32 8.62 2.48 -6.14
C THR A 32 10.05 2.57 -6.66
N GLY A 33 10.24 3.28 -7.77
CA GLY A 33 11.55 3.50 -8.34
C GLY A 33 11.56 4.42 -9.55
N THR A 34 12.76 4.68 -10.05
CA THR A 34 13.04 5.52 -11.23
C THR A 34 14.13 4.82 -12.04
N ASP A 35 14.03 4.85 -13.37
CA ASP A 35 15.03 4.27 -14.29
C ASP A 35 15.39 2.80 -13.99
N GLY A 36 14.39 2.02 -13.57
CA GLY A 36 14.55 0.60 -13.25
C GLY A 36 15.22 0.31 -11.89
N VAL A 37 15.55 1.34 -11.11
CA VAL A 37 16.15 1.22 -9.78
C VAL A 37 15.10 1.42 -8.70
N ILE A 38 15.05 0.52 -7.71
CA ILE A 38 14.16 0.65 -6.54
C ILE A 38 14.58 1.87 -5.71
N ASP A 39 13.63 2.78 -5.52
CA ASP A 39 13.76 3.98 -4.71
C ASP A 39 12.45 4.20 -3.90
N PRO A 40 12.49 4.03 -2.56
CA PRO A 40 11.32 4.25 -1.70
C PRO A 40 10.73 5.67 -1.75
N GLY A 41 11.52 6.66 -2.19
CA GLY A 41 11.10 8.05 -2.36
C GLY A 41 10.49 8.35 -3.73
N ALA A 42 10.57 7.41 -4.69
CA ALA A 42 10.10 7.64 -6.04
C ALA A 42 8.57 7.69 -6.17
N ASN A 43 8.12 8.30 -7.27
CA ASN A 43 6.71 8.54 -7.53
C ASN A 43 6.05 7.53 -8.46
N THR A 44 6.80 6.53 -8.91
CA THR A 44 6.31 5.52 -9.86
C THR A 44 6.47 4.15 -9.24
N VAL A 45 5.44 3.30 -9.38
CA VAL A 45 5.54 1.88 -9.04
C VAL A 45 6.27 1.18 -10.20
N ILE A 46 7.37 0.50 -9.88
CA ILE A 46 8.20 -0.17 -10.90
C ILE A 46 8.16 -1.70 -10.82
N GLY A 47 7.49 -2.24 -9.81
CA GLY A 47 7.36 -3.68 -9.63
C GLY A 47 6.75 -4.04 -8.28
N GLN A 48 6.84 -5.33 -7.95
CA GLN A 48 6.35 -5.89 -6.70
C GLN A 48 7.41 -6.81 -6.09
N VAL A 49 7.49 -6.78 -4.76
CA VAL A 49 8.32 -7.72 -3.98
C VAL A 49 7.40 -8.43 -3.00
N GLU A 50 7.22 -9.73 -3.19
CA GLU A 50 6.31 -10.53 -2.37
C GLU A 50 6.64 -10.39 -0.87
N GLY A 51 5.62 -10.11 -0.06
CA GLY A 51 5.73 -9.97 1.39
C GLY A 51 6.30 -8.63 1.88
N LYS A 52 6.71 -7.72 0.99
CA LYS A 52 7.21 -6.38 1.34
C LYS A 52 6.19 -5.58 2.14
N GLY A 53 4.90 -5.65 1.81
CA GLY A 53 3.82 -4.99 2.52
C GLY A 53 3.73 -5.47 3.96
N ARG A 54 3.81 -6.79 4.17
CA ARG A 54 3.78 -7.42 5.50
C ARG A 54 5.00 -7.03 6.35
N LYS A 55 6.20 -7.05 5.76
CA LYS A 55 7.44 -6.62 6.43
C LYS A 55 7.42 -5.14 6.78
N SER A 56 6.89 -4.29 5.88
CA SER A 56 6.72 -2.85 6.13
C SER A 56 5.80 -2.59 7.32
N LEU A 57 4.68 -3.31 7.41
CA LEU A 57 3.75 -3.21 8.54
C LEU A 57 4.41 -3.62 9.87
N ALA A 58 5.25 -4.66 9.86
CA ALA A 58 5.94 -5.12 11.07
C ALA A 58 7.02 -4.16 11.60
N MET A 59 7.47 -3.19 10.78
CA MET A 59 8.49 -2.21 11.16
C MET A 59 7.90 -0.85 11.60
N THR A 60 6.60 -0.63 11.42
CA THR A 60 5.92 0.64 11.75
C THR A 60 5.41 0.60 13.18
#